data_AF-A0A843XDY2-F1
#
_entry.id   AF-A0A843XDY2-F1
#
_cell.length_a   1.000
_cell.length_b   1.000
_cell.length_c   1.000
_cell.angle_alpha   90.00
_cell.angle_beta   90.00
_cell.angle_gamma   90.00
#
_symmetry.space_group_name_H-M   'P 1'
#
loop_
_entity.id
_entity.type
_entity.pdbx_description
1 polymer ?
#
loop_
_entity_poly.entity_id
_entity_poly.type
_entity_poly.pdbx_seq_one_letter_code
_entity_poly.pdbx_strand_id
1 'polypeptide(L)'
;MASSSAPCPAAGSSRMATIAATISSDYHSLITEIRKTVGMIKSVAVNLERDKKFDEVKELDDAVLEIIKASDECSYFSSAIQFVAGGYQLGEK
;
A
#
# COMPACT_ATOMS: atom_id res chain seq x y z
N MET A 1 40.24 -2.74 28.81
CA MET A 1 39.97 -3.55 27.61
C MET A 1 38.56 -3.23 27.14
N ALA A 2 38.39 -2.76 25.91
CA ALA A 2 37.09 -2.44 25.35
C ALA A 2 36.40 -3.76 24.94
N SER A 3 35.29 -4.10 25.60
CA SER A 3 34.42 -5.19 25.15
C SER A 3 33.77 -4.76 23.84
N SER A 4 34.29 -5.31 22.74
CA SER A 4 33.63 -5.26 21.44
C SER A 4 32.27 -5.93 21.57
N SER A 5 31.20 -5.13 21.56
CA SER A 5 29.84 -5.64 21.46
C SER A 5 29.70 -6.34 20.10
N ALA A 6 29.56 -7.66 20.12
CA ALA A 6 29.15 -8.40 18.94
C ALA A 6 27.83 -7.79 18.39
N PRO A 7 27.65 -7.67 17.06
CA PRO A 7 26.39 -7.20 16.50
C PRO A 7 25.27 -8.15 16.93
N CYS A 8 24.35 -7.67 17.77
CA CYS A 8 23.21 -8.48 18.17
C CYS A 8 22.32 -8.77 16.96
N PRO A 9 22.03 -10.03 16.60
CA PRO A 9 21.14 -10.39 15.49
C PRO A 9 19.71 -9.84 15.66
N ALA A 10 19.30 -9.59 16.91
CA ALA A 10 18.04 -8.91 17.26
C ALA A 10 17.93 -7.48 16.71
N ALA A 11 19.04 -6.75 16.53
CA ALA A 11 19.03 -5.37 16.04
C ALA A 11 18.71 -5.29 14.53
N GLY A 12 19.02 -6.34 13.75
CA GLY A 12 18.71 -6.40 12.32
C GLY A 12 17.26 -6.79 12.04
N SER A 13 16.76 -7.80 12.74
CA SER A 13 15.35 -8.25 12.66
C SER A 13 14.37 -7.14 13.10
N SER A 14 14.68 -6.43 14.19
CA SER A 14 13.87 -5.28 14.64
C SER A 14 13.86 -4.10 13.66
N ARG A 15 14.96 -3.83 12.94
CA ARG A 15 15.01 -2.80 11.89
C ARG A 15 14.15 -3.19 10.68
N MET A 16 14.18 -4.45 10.25
CA MET A 16 13.32 -4.93 9.16
C MET A 16 11.84 -4.86 9.53
N ALA A 17 11.48 -5.28 10.75
CA ALA A 17 10.11 -5.16 11.25
C ALA A 17 9.64 -3.69 11.30
N THR A 18 10.51 -2.76 11.71
CA THR A 18 10.18 -1.33 11.73
C THR A 18 9.94 -0.77 10.33
N ILE A 19 10.82 -1.09 9.36
CA ILE A 19 10.64 -0.65 7.97
C ILE A 19 9.36 -1.22 7.36
N ALA A 20 9.08 -2.51 7.60
CA ALA A 20 7.86 -3.15 7.13
C ALA A 20 6.59 -2.51 7.72
N ALA A 21 6.62 -2.15 9.00
CA ALA A 21 5.52 -1.44 9.65
C ALA A 21 5.30 -0.04 9.03
N THR A 22 6.36 0.72 8.78
CA THR A 22 6.27 2.03 8.11
C THR A 22 5.69 1.89 6.71
N ILE A 23 6.23 0.97 5.89
CA ILE A 23 5.75 0.76 4.51
C ILE A 23 4.28 0.33 4.51
N SER A 24 3.88 -0.56 5.42
CA SER A 24 2.49 -0.97 5.54
C SER A 24 1.56 0.19 5.94
N SER A 25 1.99 1.04 6.87
CA SER A 25 1.27 2.27 7.23
C SER A 25 1.12 3.20 6.01
N ASP A 26 2.17 3.36 5.21
CA ASP A 26 2.15 4.18 4.00
C ASP A 26 1.16 3.61 2.96
N TYR A 27 1.16 2.29 2.75
CA TYR A 27 0.18 1.63 1.88
C TYR A 27 -1.25 1.81 2.36
N HIS A 28 -1.52 1.68 3.66
CA HIS A 28 -2.84 1.94 4.23
C HIS A 28 -3.29 3.39 4.01
N SER A 29 -2.39 4.36 4.17
CA SER A 29 -2.64 5.76 3.88
C SER A 29 -2.99 5.96 2.40
N LEU A 30 -2.20 5.39 1.49
CA LEU A 30 -2.44 5.45 0.04
C LEU A 30 -3.80 4.86 -0.36
N ILE A 31 -4.15 3.68 0.16
CA ILE A 31 -5.45 3.03 -0.11
C ILE A 31 -6.60 3.92 0.37
N THR A 32 -6.42 4.62 1.49
CA THR A 32 -7.44 5.55 2.01
C THR A 32 -7.65 6.73 1.06
N GLU A 33 -6.57 7.34 0.57
CA GLU A 33 -6.66 8.43 -0.41
C GLU A 33 -7.20 7.96 -1.77
N ILE A 34 -6.89 6.73 -2.21
CA ILE A 34 -7.50 6.12 -3.40
C ILE A 34 -9.03 6.04 -3.23
N ARG A 35 -9.53 5.51 -2.12
CA ARG A 35 -10.98 5.41 -1.85
C ARG A 35 -11.67 6.78 -1.88
N LYS A 36 -11.03 7.79 -1.29
CA LYS A 36 -11.52 9.17 -1.33
C LYS A 36 -11.56 9.71 -2.76
N THR A 37 -10.51 9.47 -3.54
CA THR A 37 -10.44 9.87 -4.95
C THR A 37 -11.53 9.20 -5.79
N VAL A 38 -11.79 7.91 -5.58
CA VAL A 38 -12.91 7.20 -6.22
C VAL A 38 -14.26 7.83 -5.87
N GLY A 39 -14.45 8.27 -4.61
CA GLY A 39 -15.64 9.02 -4.21
C GLY A 39 -15.80 10.37 -4.93
N MET A 40 -14.69 11.08 -5.18
CA MET A 40 -14.68 12.31 -5.97
C MET A 40 -14.99 12.03 -7.44
N ILE A 41 -14.38 10.99 -8.01
CA ILE A 41 -14.63 10.53 -9.39
C ILE A 41 -16.11 10.20 -9.59
N LYS A 42 -16.74 9.49 -8.65
CA LYS A 42 -18.18 9.22 -8.69
C LYS A 42 -19.00 10.51 -8.79
N SER A 43 -18.62 11.55 -8.05
CA SER A 43 -19.32 12.84 -8.09
C SER A 43 -19.19 13.52 -9.46
N VAL A 44 -18.03 13.37 -10.11
CA VAL A 44 -17.81 13.82 -11.50
C VAL A 44 -18.65 12.99 -12.48
N ALA A 45 -18.66 11.67 -12.35
CA ALA A 45 -19.44 10.75 -13.18
C ALA A 45 -20.93 11.13 -13.16
N VAL A 46 -21.51 11.37 -11.98
CA VAL A 46 -22.91 11.82 -11.82
C VAL A 46 -23.19 13.14 -12.56
N ASN A 47 -22.22 14.05 -12.63
CA ASN A 47 -22.37 15.29 -13.39
C ASN A 47 -22.33 15.02 -14.90
N LEU A 48 -21.41 14.17 -15.37
CA LEU A 48 -21.33 13.76 -16.77
C LEU A 48 -22.59 13.02 -17.23
N GLU A 49 -23.15 12.13 -16.40
CA GLU A 49 -24.42 11.45 -16.67
C GLU A 49 -25.58 12.45 -16.84
N ARG A 50 -25.64 13.49 -15.99
CA ARG A 50 -26.65 14.55 -16.09
C ARG A 50 -26.52 15.32 -17.40
N ASP A 51 -25.30 15.53 -17.86
CA ASP A 51 -24.98 16.18 -19.13
C ASP A 51 -25.09 15.22 -20.34
N LYS A 52 -25.50 13.96 -20.11
CA LYS A 52 -25.64 12.89 -21.12
C LYS A 52 -24.32 12.52 -21.81
N LYS A 53 -23.20 12.73 -21.13
CA LYS A 53 -21.83 12.42 -21.55
C LYS A 53 -21.45 10.98 -21.20
N PHE A 54 -22.16 10.02 -21.78
CA PHE A 54 -22.05 8.61 -21.37
C PHE A 54 -20.74 7.95 -21.78
N ASP A 55 -20.13 8.40 -22.88
CA ASP A 55 -18.83 7.88 -23.32
C ASP A 55 -17.73 8.28 -22.32
N GLU A 56 -17.74 9.53 -21.84
CA GLU A 56 -16.82 9.99 -20.81
C GLU A 56 -17.06 9.32 -19.45
N VAL A 57 -18.31 9.00 -19.10
CA VAL A 57 -18.62 8.19 -17.90
C VAL A 57 -18.01 6.80 -18.01
N LYS A 58 -18.10 6.17 -19.19
CA LYS A 58 -17.52 4.85 -19.42
C LYS A 58 -15.99 4.87 -19.32
N GLU A 59 -15.32 5.85 -19.91
CA GLU A 59 -13.86 6.02 -19.77
C GLU A 59 -13.46 6.21 -18.30
N LEU A 60 -14.27 6.96 -17.56
CA LEU A 60 -14.04 7.22 -16.14
C LEU A 60 -14.21 5.94 -15.29
N ASP A 61 -15.22 5.12 -15.59
CA ASP A 61 -15.44 3.83 -14.93
C ASP A 61 -14.30 2.83 -15.23
N ASP A 62 -13.83 2.77 -16.48
CA ASP A 62 -12.69 1.93 -16.87
C ASP A 62 -11.42 2.33 -16.10
N ALA A 63 -11.15 3.64 -15.99
CA ALA A 63 -10.03 4.15 -15.20
C ALA A 63 -10.17 3.85 -13.71
N VAL A 64 -11.38 3.95 -13.13
CA VAL A 64 -11.63 3.58 -11.73
C VAL A 64 -11.36 2.10 -11.48
N LEU A 65 -11.73 1.22 -12.42
CA LEU A 65 -11.43 -0.21 -12.32
C LEU A 65 -9.92 -0.47 -12.25
N GLU A 66 -9.11 0.24 -13.04
CA GLU A 66 -7.65 0.14 -12.99
C GLU A 66 -7.09 0.63 -11.64
N ILE A 67 -7.61 1.75 -11.13
CA ILE A 67 -7.22 2.30 -9.83
C ILE A 67 -7.53 1.32 -8.69
N ILE A 68 -8.71 0.68 -8.72
CA ILE A 68 -9.11 -0.30 -7.71
C ILE A 68 -8.18 -1.51 -7.75
N LYS A 69 -7.90 -2.05 -8.95
CA LYS A 69 -6.96 -3.17 -9.12
C LYS A 69 -5.58 -2.85 -8.54
N ALA A 70 -5.03 -1.67 -8.86
CA ALA A 70 -3.75 -1.24 -8.31
C ALA A 70 -3.78 -1.10 -6.78
N SER A 71 -4.92 -0.70 -6.19
CA SER A 71 -5.09 -0.61 -4.74
C SER A 71 -5.13 -1.98 -4.05
N ASP A 72 -5.68 -2.99 -4.72
CA ASP A 72 -5.69 -4.38 -4.24
C ASP A 72 -4.26 -4.97 -4.29
N GLU A 73 -3.50 -4.68 -5.34
CA GLU A 73 -2.08 -5.05 -5.45
C GLU A 73 -1.25 -4.41 -4.33
N CYS A 74 -1.48 -3.13 -4.01
CA CYS A 74 -0.85 -2.46 -2.87
C CYS A 74 -1.16 -3.15 -1.54
N SER A 75 -2.40 -3.59 -1.35
CA SER A 75 -2.82 -4.35 -0.16
C SER A 75 -2.11 -5.70 -0.06
N TYR A 76 -1.98 -6.39 -1.19
CA TYR A 76 -1.26 -7.66 -1.29
C TYR A 76 0.23 -7.49 -0.99
N PHE A 77 0.90 -6.49 -1.57
CA PHE A 77 2.31 -6.20 -1.32
C PHE A 77 2.57 -5.80 0.13
N SER A 78 1.73 -4.97 0.73
CA SER A 78 1.82 -4.62 2.16
C SER A 78 1.80 -5.88 3.04
N SER A 79 0.87 -6.80 2.77
CA SER A 79 0.74 -8.06 3.51
C SER A 79 1.97 -8.97 3.33
N ALA A 80 2.49 -9.07 2.10
CA ALA A 80 3.68 -9.84 1.80
C ALA A 80 4.93 -9.28 2.51
N ILE A 81 5.10 -7.95 2.52
CA ILE A 81 6.21 -7.28 3.21
C ILE A 81 6.16 -7.54 4.72
N GLN A 82 4.99 -7.43 5.34
CA GLN A 82 4.81 -7.74 6.76
C GLN A 82 5.12 -9.21 7.06
N PHE A 83 4.67 -10.14 6.21
CA PHE A 83 4.93 -11.57 6.37
C PHE A 83 6.42 -11.89 6.32
N VAL A 84 7.13 -11.39 5.30
CA VAL A 84 8.57 -11.60 5.14
C VAL A 84 9.34 -10.98 6.30
N ALA A 85 8.99 -9.77 6.73
CA ALA A 85 9.64 -9.11 7.84
C ALA A 85 9.41 -9.83 9.19
N GLY A 86 8.22 -10.38 9.39
CA GLY A 86 7.89 -11.18 10.59
C GLY A 86 8.63 -12.51 10.66
N GLY A 87 8.93 -13.12 9.51
CA GLY A 87 9.74 -14.35 9.42
C GLY A 87 11.26 -14.12 9.40
N TYR A 88 11.71 -12.87 9.31
CA TYR A 88 13.13 -12.56 9.13
C TYR A 88 13.91 -12.59 10.45
N GLN A 89 14.76 -13.60 10.63
CA GLN A 89 15.81 -13.63 11.64
C GLN A 89 17.18 -13.42 10.99
N LEU A 90 17.92 -12.46 11.53
CA LEU A 90 19.22 -12.08 10.98
C LEU A 90 20.29 -13.02 11.56
N GLY A 91 20.62 -14.10 10.85
CA GLY A 91 21.69 -15.03 11.20
C GLY A 91 21.21 -16.43 11.59
N GLU A 92 20.79 -17.22 10.60
CA GLU A 92 20.95 -18.68 10.67
C GLU A 92 22.20 -19.04 9.86
N LYS A 93 23.24 -19.49 10.55
CA LYS A 93 24.36 -20.23 9.98
C LYS A 93 24.83 -21.28 10.98
#